data_AF-A0A966L9H8-F1
#
_entry.id   AF-A0A966L9H8-F1
#
_cell.length_a   1.000
_cell.length_b   1.000
_cell.length_c   1.000
_cell.angle_alpha   90.00
_cell.angle_beta   90.00
_cell.angle_gamma   90.00
#
_symmetry.space_group_name_H-M   'P 1'
#
loop_
_entity.id
_entity.type
_entity.pdbx_description
1 polymer ?
#
loop_
_entity_poly.entity_id
_entity_poly.type
_entity_poly.pdbx_seq_one_letter_code
_entity_poly.pdbx_strand_id
1 'polypeptide(L)' 'MRGGTMSAKVWCRLGNGTEHEELHPTEEAANQALTRTLETHRKRGHKVSERLLEQDRRLQYTATDGNGHLVAMYQIVE' A
#
# COMPACT_ATOMS: atom_id res chain seq x y z
N MET A 1 8.71 11.80 18.50
CA MET A 1 8.53 10.42 18.02
C MET A 1 9.16 9.48 19.07
N ARG A 2 8.36 8.77 19.87
CA ARG A 2 8.83 7.94 21.01
C ARG A 2 8.85 6.45 20.62
N GLY A 3 10.04 5.89 20.40
CA GLY A 3 10.52 4.54 20.78
C GLY A 3 9.69 3.25 20.59
N GLY A 4 8.58 3.22 19.84
CA GLY A 4 7.86 1.99 19.48
C GLY A 4 8.47 1.29 18.27
N THR A 5 8.44 -0.06 18.23
CA THR A 5 8.91 -0.84 17.08
C THR A 5 7.88 -0.77 15.96
N MET A 6 7.98 0.25 15.11
CA MET A 6 7.13 0.43 13.93
C MET A 6 7.37 -0.71 12.93
N SER A 7 6.30 -1.31 12.40
CA SER A 7 6.37 -2.29 11.31
C SER A 7 5.46 -1.88 10.16
N ALA A 8 6.03 -1.70 8.98
CA ALA A 8 5.32 -1.42 7.74
C ALA A 8 5.39 -2.64 6.82
N LYS A 9 4.26 -3.00 6.19
CA LYS A 9 4.23 -4.06 5.17
C LYS A 9 3.49 -3.54 3.94
N VAL A 10 4.09 -3.70 2.77
CA VAL A 10 3.48 -3.35 1.48
C VAL A 10 3.35 -4.60 0.64
N TRP A 11 2.15 -4.80 0.11
CA TRP A 11 1.82 -5.84 -0.84
C TRP A 11 1.39 -5.16 -2.13
N CYS A 12 2.09 -5.44 -3.23
CA CYS A 12 1.75 -4.89 -4.53
C CYS A 12 1.49 -6.02 -5.52
N ARG A 13 0.46 -5.86 -6.37
CA ARG A 13 0.26 -6.75 -7.50
C ARG A 13 0.43 -5.95 -8.77
N LEU A 14 1.51 -6.21 -9.50
CA LEU A 14 1.78 -5.59 -10.80
C LEU A 14 1.54 -6.63 -11.92
N GLY A 15 0.33 -6.62 -12.48
CA GLY A 15 -0.05 -7.56 -13.55
C GLY A 15 -0.39 -8.96 -13.04
N ASN A 16 0.05 -10.02 -13.74
CA ASN A 16 -0.35 -11.40 -13.44
C ASN A 16 0.38 -11.99 -12.22
N GLY A 17 1.48 -11.38 -11.75
CA GLY A 17 2.22 -11.79 -10.55
C GLY A 17 1.89 -10.93 -9.33
N THR A 18 1.92 -11.53 -8.14
CA THR A 18 1.94 -10.81 -6.87
C THR A 18 3.41 -10.57 -6.50
N GLU A 19 3.85 -9.31 -6.47
CA GLU A 19 5.21 -8.94 -6.09
C GLU A 19 5.21 -8.35 -4.68
N HIS A 20 5.89 -9.02 -3.76
CA HIS A 20 6.03 -8.52 -2.39
C HIS A 20 7.32 -7.73 -2.29
N GLU A 21 7.22 -6.42 -2.07
CA GLU A 21 8.35 -5.58 -1.69
C GLU A 21 8.24 -5.30 -0.19
N GLU A 22 9.10 -5.97 0.60
CA GLU A 22 9.24 -5.64 2.02
C GLU A 22 10.02 -4.33 2.13
N LEU A 23 9.34 -3.27 2.57
CA LEU A 23 9.94 -1.95 2.75
C LEU A 23 10.42 -1.76 4.17
N HIS A 24 11.48 -0.97 4.31
CA HIS A 24 11.95 -0.51 5.61
C HIS A 24 10.83 0.24 6.37
N PRO A 25 10.80 0.15 7.71
CA PRO A 25 9.68 0.59 8.54
C PRO A 25 9.69 2.09 8.76
N THR A 26 9.53 2.87 7.68
CA THR A 26 9.23 4.29 7.78
C THR A 26 7.94 4.58 7.04
N GLU A 27 7.08 5.40 7.65
CA GLU A 27 5.86 5.90 7.02
C GLU A 27 6.14 6.52 5.64
N GLU A 28 7.27 7.20 5.52
CA GLU A 28 7.71 7.85 4.28
C GLU A 28 8.04 6.85 3.17
N ALA A 29 8.81 5.79 3.47
CA ALA A 29 9.18 4.78 2.47
C ALA A 29 7.95 4.05 1.93
N ALA A 30 6.98 3.75 2.80
CA ALA A 30 5.81 3.02 2.38
C ALA A 30 4.71 3.92 1.79
N ASN A 31 4.65 5.21 2.12
CA ASN A 31 3.91 6.20 1.34
C ASN A 31 4.48 6.40 -0.07
N GLN A 32 5.82 6.40 -0.23
CA GLN A 32 6.47 6.49 -1.53
C GLN A 32 6.16 5.27 -2.40
N ALA A 33 6.31 4.06 -1.86
CA ALA A 33 6.01 2.83 -2.61
C ALA A 33 4.53 2.71 -2.98
N LEU A 34 3.64 3.18 -2.11
CA LEU A 34 2.23 3.26 -2.41
C LEU A 34 1.95 4.19 -3.59
N THR A 35 2.48 5.42 -3.54
CA THR A 35 2.29 6.42 -4.60
C THR A 35 2.77 5.88 -5.95
N ARG A 36 3.97 5.28 -5.99
CA ARG A 36 4.55 4.67 -7.19
C ARG A 36 3.68 3.54 -7.75
N THR A 37 3.12 2.71 -6.87
CA THR A 37 2.22 1.62 -7.25
C THR A 37 0.93 2.15 -7.89
N LEU A 38 0.29 3.14 -7.27
CA LEU A 38 -0.95 3.73 -7.76
C LEU A 38 -0.75 4.46 -9.08
N GLU A 39 0.34 5.22 -9.22
CA GLU A 39 0.69 5.88 -10.47
C GLU A 39 0.88 4.89 -11.61
N THR A 40 1.50 3.74 -11.33
CA THR A 40 1.70 2.68 -12.32
C THR A 40 0.35 2.11 -12.80
N HIS A 41 -0.58 1.85 -11.88
CA HIS A 41 -1.93 1.36 -12.22
C HIS A 41 -2.76 2.40 -12.99
N ARG A 42 -2.71 3.66 -12.58
CA ARG A 42 -3.38 4.77 -13.28
C ARG A 42 -2.83 4.98 -14.69
N LYS A 43 -1.50 4.94 -14.89
CA LYS A 43 -0.85 5.04 -16.21
C LYS A 43 -1.24 3.90 -17.16
N ARG A 44 -1.52 2.72 -16.62
CA ARG A 44 -2.00 1.55 -17.38
C ARG A 44 -3.49 1.61 -17.72
N GLY A 45 -4.20 2.69 -17.33
CA GLY A 45 -5.61 2.88 -17.61
C GLY A 45 -6.55 2.08 -16.71
N HIS A 46 -6.04 1.46 -15.64
CA HIS A 46 -6.90 0.78 -14.67
C HIS A 46 -7.60 1.83 -13.81
N LYS A 47 -8.93 1.72 -13.68
CA LYS A 47 -9.67 2.42 -12.63
C LYS A 47 -9.26 1.80 -11.31
N VAL A 48 -8.75 2.63 -10.40
CA VAL A 48 -8.29 2.20 -9.08
C VAL A 48 -9.19 2.84 -8.03
N SER A 49 -9.75 2.02 -7.15
CA SER A 49 -10.51 2.48 -5.98
C SER A 49 -9.65 2.31 -4.74
N GLU A 50 -9.48 3.42 -4.02
CA GLU A 50 -8.58 3.56 -2.90
C GLU A 50 -9.38 3.65 -1.61
N ARG A 51 -8.94 2.95 -0.56
CA ARG A 51 -9.56 3.00 0.75
C ARG A 51 -8.48 3.02 1.83
N LEU A 52 -8.52 4.08 2.64
CA LEU A 52 -7.76 4.19 3.86
C LEU A 52 -8.65 3.81 5.04
N LEU A 53 -8.15 2.92 5.89
CA LEU A 53 -8.71 2.55 7.17
C LEU A 53 -7.71 2.95 8.25
N GLU A 54 -8.10 3.93 9.05
CA GLU A 54 -7.32 4.40 10.20
C GLU A 54 -8.01 3.86 11.45
N GLN A 55 -7.32 3.01 12.21
CA GLN A 55 -7.88 2.40 13.42
C GLN A 55 -6.82 2.33 14.52
N ASP A 56 -7.00 3.15 15.56
CA ASP A 56 -6.07 3.30 16.68
C ASP A 56 -4.63 3.58 16.18
N ARG A 57 -3.71 2.62 16.34
CA ARG A 57 -2.30 2.66 15.90
C ARG A 57 -2.02 1.93 14.59
N ARG A 58 -3.08 1.63 13.83
CA ARG A 58 -3.00 0.92 12.55
C ARG A 58 -3.51 1.80 11.44
N LEU A 59 -2.64 2.08 10.48
CA LEU A 59 -3.00 2.68 9.20
C LEU A 59 -3.01 1.56 8.17
N GLN A 60 -4.14 1.29 7.54
CA GLN A 60 -4.25 0.33 6.46
C GLN A 60 -4.81 1.00 5.21
N TYR A 61 -4.00 1.04 4.17
CA TYR A 61 -4.40 1.48 2.86
C TYR A 61 -4.62 0.27 1.95
N THR A 62 -5.67 0.31 1.14
CA THR A 62 -5.98 -0.70 0.12
C THR A 62 -6.36 -0.04 -1.19
N ALA A 63 -5.87 -0.59 -2.29
CA ALA A 63 -6.25 -0.22 -3.65
C ALA A 63 -6.77 -1.44 -4.38
N THR A 64 -7.90 -1.25 -5.05
CA THR A 64 -8.57 -2.29 -5.85
C THR A 64 -8.74 -1.83 -7.29
N ASP A 65 -8.66 -2.74 -8.25
CA ASP A 65 -9.00 -2.42 -9.65
C ASP A 65 -10.52 -2.32 -9.87
N GLY A 66 -10.94 -1.98 -11.09
CA GLY A 66 -12.36 -1.93 -11.46
C GLY A 66 -13.11 -3.27 -11.39
N ASN A 67 -12.41 -4.38 -11.17
CA ASN A 67 -12.99 -5.71 -10.94
C ASN A 67 -13.07 -6.06 -9.44
N GLY A 68 -12.59 -5.18 -8.55
CA GLY A 68 -12.51 -5.41 -7.11
C GLY A 68 -11.30 -6.24 -6.67
N HIS A 69 -10.35 -6.53 -7.56
CA HIS A 69 -9.13 -7.24 -7.18
C HIS A 69 -8.19 -6.30 -6.42
N LEU A 70 -7.64 -6.78 -5.31
CA LEU A 70 -6.61 -6.05 -4.57
C LEU A 70 -5.35 -5.91 -5.44
N VAL A 71 -4.98 -4.67 -5.74
CA VAL A 71 -3.80 -4.32 -6.54
C VAL A 71 -2.68 -3.70 -5.71
N ALA A 72 -3.01 -3.10 -4.57
CA ALA A 72 -2.03 -2.68 -3.58
C ALA A 72 -2.64 -2.73 -2.18
N MET A 73 -1.83 -3.06 -1.19
CA MET A 73 -2.17 -2.91 0.22
C MET A 73 -0.93 -2.45 0.97
N TYR A 74 -1.14 -1.50 1.87
CA TYR A 74 -0.10 -1.00 2.76
C TYR A 74 -0.66 -0.99 4.18
N GLN A 75 0.13 -1.45 5.15
CA GLN A 75 -0.23 -1.41 6.55
C GLN A 75 0.94 -0.91 7.40
N ILE A 76 0.71 0.14 8.20
CA ILE A 76 1.58 0.59 9.30
C ILE A 76 0.96 0.15 10.60
N VAL A 77 1.77 -0.39 11.50
CA VAL A 77 1.41 -0.62 12.90
C VAL A 77 2.47 0.02 13.79
N GLU A 78 2.04 0.92 14.69
CA GLU A 78 2.87 1.54 15.75
C GLU A 78 2.88 0.75 17.06
#